data_AF-W7UNY2-F1
#
_entry.id   AF-W7UNY2-F1
#
_cell.length_a   1.000
_cell.length_b   1.000
_cell.length_c   1.000
_cell.angle_alpha   90.00
_cell.angle_beta   90.00
_cell.angle_gamma   90.00
#
_symmetry.space_group_name_H-M   'P 1'
#
loop_
_entity.id
_entity.type
_entity.pdbx_description
1 polymer ?
#
loop_
_entity_poly.entity_id
_entity_poly.type
_entity_poly.pdbx_seq_one_letter_code
_entity_poly.pdbx_strand_id
1 'polypeptide(L)'
;MSNTEKKRIVDDILELLIQLTDDGVEAPVTNRESVPKPVEMLTIKECTEVIQGLSEHTVRQLVAQEKIKSVRTGEGKRGKILVNKADLVAYFQK
;
A
#
# COMPACT_ATOMS: atom_id res chain seq x y z
N MET A 1 -26.90 13.20 38.61
CA MET A 1 -26.15 14.03 37.66
C MET A 1 -27.11 14.65 36.67
N SER A 2 -27.19 15.98 36.64
CA SER A 2 -28.02 16.71 35.69
C SER A 2 -27.42 16.62 34.27
N ASN A 3 -28.22 16.72 33.21
CA ASN A 3 -27.70 16.68 31.83
C ASN A 3 -26.70 17.82 31.55
N THR A 4 -26.79 18.91 32.29
CA THR A 4 -25.86 20.03 32.27
C THR A 4 -24.49 19.66 32.83
N GLU A 5 -24.43 18.89 33.93
CA GLU A 5 -23.17 18.37 34.47
C GLU A 5 -22.51 17.41 33.50
N LYS A 6 -23.30 16.53 32.85
CA LYS A 6 -22.77 15.59 31.85
C LYS A 6 -22.16 16.30 30.64
N LYS A 7 -22.81 17.36 30.14
CA LYS A 7 -22.29 18.16 29.02
C LYS A 7 -20.97 18.84 29.37
N ARG A 8 -20.90 19.45 30.56
CA ARG A 8 -19.68 20.07 31.06
C ARG A 8 -18.51 19.09 31.14
N ILE A 9 -18.76 17.89 31.67
CA ILE A 9 -17.73 16.83 31.73
C ILE A 9 -17.26 16.42 30.33
N VAL A 10 -18.17 16.34 29.34
CA VAL A 10 -17.81 16.00 27.96
C VAL A 10 -16.98 17.11 27.31
N ASP A 11 -17.33 18.37 27.53
CA ASP A 11 -16.59 19.52 27.01
C ASP A 11 -15.18 19.61 27.62
N ASP A 12 -15.06 19.41 28.94
CA ASP A 12 -13.77 19.38 29.65
C ASP A 12 -12.87 18.22 29.13
N ILE A 13 -13.44 17.06 28.80
CA ILE A 13 -12.70 15.93 28.23
C ILE A 13 -12.21 16.25 26.81
N LEU A 14 -13.02 16.91 25.99
CA LEU A 14 -12.62 17.30 24.63
C LEU A 14 -11.47 18.30 24.64
N GLU A 15 -11.49 19.26 25.56
CA GLU A 15 -10.42 20.24 25.71
C GLU A 15 -9.11 19.58 26.16
N LEU A 16 -9.18 18.63 27.11
CA LEU A 16 -8.01 17.83 27.53
C LEU A 16 -7.46 16.96 26.39
N LEU A 17 -8.32 16.38 25.55
CA LEU A 17 -7.87 15.60 24.39
C LEU A 17 -7.18 16.48 23.35
N ILE A 18 -7.67 17.70 23.11
CA ILE A 18 -7.05 18.66 22.21
C ILE A 18 -5.66 19.06 22.72
N GLN A 19 -5.55 19.39 24.01
CA GLN A 19 -4.27 19.72 24.66
C GLN A 19 -3.25 18.57 24.58
N LEU A 20 -3.71 17.32 24.79
CA LEU A 20 -2.86 16.13 24.65
C LEU A 20 -2.42 15.85 23.21
N THR A 21 -3.18 16.31 22.21
CA THR A 21 -2.78 16.23 20.79
C THR A 21 -1.89 17.38 20.32
N ASP A 22 -1.97 18.56 20.95
CA ASP A 22 -1.19 19.75 20.57
C ASP A 22 0.22 19.77 21.19
N ASP A 23 0.43 19.07 22.33
CA ASP A 23 1.74 18.96 23.00
C ASP A 23 2.72 17.93 22.35
N GLY A 24 2.79 17.94 21.02
CA GLY A 24 4.01 17.51 20.34
C GLY A 24 3.89 16.37 19.33
N VAL A 25 3.18 16.62 18.22
CA VAL A 25 3.67 16.19 16.91
C VAL A 25 3.46 17.30 15.88
N GLU A 26 4.03 18.48 16.15
CA GLU A 26 4.44 19.34 15.04
C GLU A 26 5.45 18.55 14.21
N ALA A 27 5.09 18.33 12.95
CA ALA A 27 5.91 17.62 12.00
C ALA A 27 7.31 18.26 11.93
N PRO A 28 8.39 17.53 12.23
CA PRO A 28 9.54 17.72 11.40
C PRO A 28 9.14 17.12 10.05
N VAL A 29 9.22 17.92 8.99
CA VAL A 29 9.54 17.40 7.65
C VAL A 29 10.96 16.83 7.74
N THR A 30 11.13 15.79 8.56
CA THR A 30 12.20 14.84 8.36
C THR A 30 11.80 14.16 7.07
N ASN A 31 12.70 14.18 6.09
CA ASN A 31 12.92 13.01 5.26
C ASN A 31 12.95 11.82 6.22
N ARG A 32 11.78 11.27 6.56
CA ARG A 32 11.67 9.88 6.93
C ARG A 32 12.15 9.25 5.64
N GLU A 33 13.44 8.89 5.59
CA GLU A 33 13.89 7.85 4.69
C GLU A 33 12.84 6.78 4.87
N SER A 34 11.93 6.72 3.89
CA SER A 34 10.79 5.83 3.94
C SER A 34 11.46 4.49 4.06
N VAL A 35 11.39 3.86 5.24
CA VAL A 35 11.91 2.51 5.44
C VAL A 35 11.46 1.75 4.20
N PRO A 36 12.40 1.34 3.32
CA PRO A 36 12.02 0.95 1.97
C PRO A 36 11.02 -0.17 2.15
N LYS A 37 9.76 0.09 1.74
CA LYS A 37 8.70 -0.88 1.90
C LYS A 37 9.22 -2.18 1.28
N PRO A 38 9.10 -3.32 1.98
CA PRO A 38 9.61 -4.57 1.45
C PRO A 38 9.08 -4.75 0.03
N VAL A 39 9.99 -5.06 -0.90
CA VAL A 39 9.64 -5.20 -2.31
C VAL A 39 8.81 -6.47 -2.45
N GLU A 40 7.50 -6.31 -2.63
CA GLU A 40 6.58 -7.42 -2.84
C GLU A 40 6.62 -7.87 -4.31
N MET A 41 7.16 -9.07 -4.51
CA MET A 41 7.22 -9.73 -5.81
C MET A 41 6.13 -10.79 -5.89
N LEU A 42 5.31 -10.72 -6.93
CA LEU A 42 4.20 -11.63 -7.19
C LEU A 42 4.53 -12.55 -8.35
N THR A 43 4.17 -13.81 -8.22
CA THR A 43 4.11 -14.75 -9.34
C THR A 43 2.93 -14.41 -10.25
N ILE A 44 2.93 -14.96 -11.47
CA ILE A 44 1.84 -14.76 -12.43
C ILE A 44 0.47 -15.16 -11.85
N LYS A 45 0.41 -16.22 -11.03
CA LYS A 45 -0.83 -16.68 -10.39
C LYS A 45 -1.36 -15.65 -9.41
N GLU A 46 -0.50 -15.17 -8.52
CA GLU A 46 -0.86 -14.15 -7.54
C GLU A 46 -1.24 -12.82 -8.22
N CYS A 47 -0.66 -12.49 -9.39
CA CYS A 47 -1.08 -11.31 -10.16
C CYS A 47 -2.56 -11.38 -10.58
N THR A 48 -3.07 -12.58 -10.90
CA THR A 48 -4.48 -12.76 -11.27
C THR A 48 -5.43 -12.67 -10.07
N GLU A 49 -4.92 -12.92 -8.86
CA GLU A 49 -5.68 -12.77 -7.62
C GLU A 49 -5.75 -11.31 -7.17
N VAL A 50 -4.68 -10.53 -7.43
CA VAL A 50 -4.62 -9.10 -7.08
C VAL A 50 -5.55 -8.27 -7.97
N ILE A 51 -5.70 -8.62 -9.25
CA ILE A 51 -6.54 -7.88 -10.20
C ILE A 51 -7.62 -8.81 -10.73
N GLN A 52 -8.84 -8.61 -10.24
CA GLN A 52 -9.99 -9.42 -10.64
C GLN A 52 -10.25 -9.29 -12.16
N GLY A 53 -10.37 -10.44 -12.84
CA GLY A 53 -10.61 -10.50 -14.29
C GLY A 53 -9.34 -10.53 -15.14
N LEU A 54 -8.15 -10.48 -14.53
CA LEU A 54 -6.89 -10.63 -15.24
C LEU A 54 -6.54 -12.11 -15.45
N SER A 55 -6.26 -12.52 -16.68
CA SER A 55 -5.83 -13.91 -16.97
C SER A 55 -4.31 -14.07 -16.87
N GLU A 56 -3.83 -15.28 -16.52
CA GLU A 56 -2.40 -15.58 -16.52
C GLU A 56 -1.76 -15.33 -17.89
N HIS A 57 -2.49 -15.59 -18.98
CA HIS A 57 -2.01 -15.38 -20.34
C HIS A 57 -1.79 -13.90 -20.62
N THR A 58 -2.73 -13.05 -20.20
CA THR A 58 -2.63 -11.59 -20.33
C THR A 58 -1.41 -11.06 -19.57
N VAL A 59 -1.17 -11.52 -18.34
CA VAL A 59 0.03 -11.13 -17.56
C VAL A 59 1.31 -11.50 -18.31
N ARG A 60 1.38 -12.71 -18.90
CA ARG A 60 2.54 -13.13 -19.71
C ARG A 60 2.75 -12.26 -20.93
N GLN A 61 1.66 -11.86 -21.61
CA GLN A 61 1.75 -10.94 -22.75
C GLN A 61 2.24 -9.56 -22.32
N LEU A 62 1.77 -9.03 -21.19
CA LEU A 62 2.20 -7.73 -20.67
C LEU A 62 3.71 -7.73 -20.32
N VAL A 63 4.19 -8.83 -19.74
CA VAL A 63 5.62 -9.02 -19.48
C VAL A 63 6.43 -9.15 -20.79
N ALA A 64 5.94 -9.92 -21.77
CA ALA A 64 6.61 -10.08 -23.06
C ALA A 64 6.63 -8.78 -23.89
N GLN A 65 5.64 -7.91 -23.70
CA GLN A 65 5.57 -6.57 -24.28
C GLN A 65 6.34 -5.51 -23.47
N GLU A 66 7.05 -5.91 -22.41
CA GLU A 66 7.84 -5.04 -21.52
C GLU A 66 7.03 -3.89 -20.87
N LYS A 67 5.70 -4.04 -20.78
CA LYS A 67 4.81 -3.03 -20.18
C LYS A 67 4.87 -3.01 -18.66
N ILE A 68 5.28 -4.13 -18.05
CA ILE A 68 5.39 -4.30 -16.60
C ILE A 68 6.76 -4.87 -16.29
N LYS A 69 7.44 -4.31 -15.28
CA LYS A 69 8.75 -4.78 -14.85
C LYS A 69 8.62 -6.17 -14.21
N SER A 70 9.49 -7.09 -14.63
CA SER A 70 9.51 -8.45 -14.11
C SER A 70 10.92 -9.02 -14.08
N VAL A 71 11.12 -10.01 -13.22
CA VAL A 71 12.35 -10.78 -13.07
C VAL A 71 12.04 -12.24 -13.36
N ARG A 72 12.84 -12.86 -14.23
CA ARG A 72 12.74 -14.30 -14.48
C ARG A 72 13.68 -15.04 -13.54
N THR A 73 13.12 -15.90 -12.70
CA THR A 73 13.86 -16.77 -11.80
C THR A 73 14.01 -18.16 -12.40
N GLY A 74 15.26 -18.56 -12.67
CA GLY A 74 15.64 -19.86 -13.22
C GLY A 74 16.24 -19.79 -14.63
N GLU A 75 17.02 -20.82 -14.98
CA GLU A 75 17.66 -20.92 -16.29
C GLU A 75 16.66 -21.39 -17.36
N GLY A 76 16.45 -20.55 -18.38
CA GLY A 76 15.69 -20.90 -19.58
C GLY A 76 14.32 -20.23 -19.74
N LYS A 77 13.72 -20.43 -20.93
CA LYS A 77 12.49 -19.75 -21.39
C LYS A 77 11.24 -20.07 -20.55
N ARG A 78 11.27 -21.14 -19.75
CA ARG A 78 10.15 -21.59 -18.89
C ARG A 78 10.35 -21.29 -17.40
N GLY A 79 11.39 -20.52 -17.03
CA GLY A 79 11.61 -20.09 -15.65
C GLY A 79 10.40 -19.33 -15.08
N LYS A 80 10.30 -19.31 -13.75
CA LYS A 80 9.24 -18.56 -13.05
C LYS A 80 9.41 -17.07 -13.34
N ILE A 81 8.30 -16.34 -13.39
CA ILE A 81 8.28 -14.90 -13.58
C ILE A 81 7.76 -14.29 -12.29
N LEU A 82 8.51 -13.34 -11.76
CA LEU A 82 8.17 -12.51 -10.62
C LEU A 82 7.94 -11.09 -11.10
N VAL A 83 6.81 -10.51 -10.73
CA VAL A 83 6.37 -9.18 -11.13
C VAL A 83 6.30 -8.32 -9.87
N ASN A 84 6.78 -7.07 -9.95
CA ASN A 84 6.63 -6.15 -8.83
C ASN A 84 5.16 -5.75 -8.69
N LYS A 85 4.59 -5.92 -7.50
CA LYS A 85 3.19 -5.58 -7.22
C LYS A 85 2.87 -4.11 -7.49
N ALA A 86 3.77 -3.20 -7.14
CA ALA A 86 3.56 -1.77 -7.31
C ALA A 86 3.42 -1.39 -8.79
N ASP A 87 4.28 -1.94 -9.65
CA ASP A 87 4.25 -1.69 -11.09
C ASP A 87 3.00 -2.30 -11.75
N LEU A 88 2.58 -3.49 -11.30
CA LEU A 88 1.35 -4.14 -11.78
C LEU A 88 0.12 -3.26 -11.50
N VAL A 89 -0.03 -2.81 -10.25
CA VAL A 89 -1.18 -1.99 -9.83
C VAL A 89 -1.16 -0.63 -10.54
N ALA A 90 0.01 0.00 -10.64
CA ALA A 90 0.18 1.29 -11.31
C ALA A 90 -0.20 1.24 -12.81
N TYR A 91 -0.01 0.11 -13.48
CA TYR A 91 -0.38 -0.05 -14.89
C TYR A 91 -1.90 0.00 -15.13
N PHE A 92 -2.70 -0.54 -14.20
CA PHE A 92 -4.17 -0.62 -14.34
C PHE A 92 -4.93 0.53 -13.69
N GLN A 93 -4.31 1.28 -12.78
CA GLN A 93 -4.89 2.48 -12.15
C GLN A 93 -4.63 3.77 -12.94
N LYS A 94 -4.17 3.63 -14.19
CA LYS A 94 -3.81 4.74 -15.05
C LYS A 94 -5.03 5.37 -15.75
#